data_AF-A0A076FFU0-F1
#
_entry.id   AF-A0A076FFU0-F1
#
_cell.length_a   1.000
_cell.length_b   1.000
_cell.length_c   1.000
_cell.angle_alpha   90.00
_cell.angle_beta   90.00
_cell.angle_gamma   90.00
#
_symmetry.space_group_name_H-M   'P 1'
#
loop_
_entity.id
_entity.type
_entity.pdbx_description
1 polymer ?
#
loop_
_entity_poly.entity_id
_entity_poly.type
_entity_poly.pdbx_seq_one_letter_code
_entity_poly.pdbx_strand_id
1 'polypeptide(L)'
;MKKGFTLVELIFVIVILGVLASIAVPRLVANKEDAQITKAKVEVAALRSAIMLMKNQNLLQGTVGYPDLSSKEITAIANVSKNWTKSENTFTLNLDGKTVTFTYKKDDGSFKCDDTNELCKKIESEL
;
A
#
# COMPACT_ATOMS: atom_id res chain seq x y z
N MET A 1 27.09 22.77 -45.74
CA MET A 1 25.70 23.26 -45.60
C MET A 1 25.01 22.45 -44.50
N LYS A 2 24.67 23.06 -43.37
CA LYS A 2 23.90 22.38 -42.31
C LYS A 2 22.45 22.26 -42.80
N LYS A 3 21.96 21.04 -43.03
CA LYS A 3 20.53 20.79 -43.27
C LYS A 3 19.79 21.13 -41.97
N GLY A 4 19.08 22.25 -41.97
CA GLY A 4 18.24 22.66 -40.85
C GLY A 4 16.97 21.80 -40.79
N PHE A 5 16.51 21.49 -39.58
CA PHE A 5 15.18 20.91 -39.35
C PHE A 5 14.12 21.80 -40.01
N THR A 6 13.18 21.19 -40.73
CA THR A 6 12.07 21.95 -41.31
C THR A 6 11.01 22.22 -40.24
N LEU A 7 10.34 23.37 -40.32
CA LEU A 7 9.25 23.70 -39.38
C LEU A 7 8.13 22.66 -39.41
N VAL A 8 7.84 22.09 -40.59
CA VAL A 8 6.82 21.06 -40.78
C VAL A 8 7.16 19.78 -40.01
N GLU A 9 8.43 19.40 -39.99
CA GLU A 9 8.91 18.21 -39.29
C GLU A 9 8.78 18.35 -37.78
N LEU A 10 9.04 19.54 -37.24
CA LEU A 10 8.82 19.82 -35.82
C LEU A 10 7.32 19.81 -35.46
N ILE A 11 6.46 20.37 -36.32
CA ILE A 11 5.00 20.40 -36.10
C ILE A 11 4.42 18.98 -36.09
N PHE A 12 4.84 18.12 -37.03
CA PHE A 12 4.35 16.75 -37.07
C PHE A 12 4.74 15.95 -35.82
N VAL A 13 5.96 16.16 -35.31
CA VAL A 13 6.43 15.51 -34.07
C VAL A 13 5.59 15.92 -32.86
N ILE A 14 5.32 17.21 -32.66
CA ILE A 14 4.51 17.65 -31.50
C ILE A 14 3.05 17.19 -31.60
N VAL A 15 2.50 17.06 -32.81
CA VAL A 15 1.15 16.53 -33.03
C VAL A 15 1.08 15.05 -32.63
N ILE A 16 2.04 14.23 -33.09
CA ILE A 16 2.09 12.81 -32.70
C ILE A 16 2.30 12.67 -31.18
N LEU A 17 3.22 13.45 -30.59
CA LEU A 17 3.45 13.43 -29.15
C LEU A 17 2.19 13.85 -28.38
N GLY A 18 1.40 14.81 -28.88
CA GLY A 18 0.12 15.20 -28.29
C GLY A 18 -0.90 14.07 -28.26
N VAL A 19 -1.06 13.34 -29.38
CA VAL A 19 -1.97 12.19 -29.45
C VAL A 19 -1.52 11.06 -28.52
N LEU A 20 -0.24 10.69 -28.55
CA LEU A 20 0.31 9.63 -27.69
C LEU A 20 0.20 9.99 -26.21
N ALA A 21 0.49 11.25 -25.83
CA ALA A 21 0.38 11.72 -24.46
C ALA A 21 -1.06 11.65 -23.94
N SER A 22 -2.06 11.98 -24.76
CA SER A 22 -3.47 11.95 -24.37
C SER A 22 -3.96 10.57 -23.93
N ILE A 23 -3.42 9.50 -24.52
CA ILE A 23 -3.80 8.12 -24.21
C ILE A 23 -2.93 7.54 -23.08
N ALA A 24 -1.64 7.90 -23.05
CA ALA A 24 -0.69 7.36 -22.08
C ALA A 24 -0.94 7.84 -20.64
N VAL A 25 -1.27 9.12 -20.46
CA VAL A 25 -1.46 9.74 -19.13
C VAL A 25 -2.58 9.08 -18.31
N PRO A 26 -3.82 8.92 -18.79
CA PRO A 26 -4.89 8.34 -17.97
C PRO A 26 -4.62 6.88 -17.60
N ARG A 27 -3.99 6.10 -18.49
CA ARG A 27 -3.61 4.71 -18.21
C ARG A 27 -2.54 4.62 -17.12
N LEU A 28 -1.57 5.52 -17.13
CA LEU A 28 -0.51 5.54 -16.12
C LEU A 28 -1.06 5.84 -14.72
N VAL A 29 -2.02 6.76 -14.61
CA VAL A 29 -2.65 7.12 -13.33
C VAL A 29 -3.43 5.94 -12.75
N ALA A 30 -4.29 5.28 -13.55
CA ALA A 30 -5.05 4.12 -13.10
C ALA A 30 -4.13 2.97 -12.64
N ASN A 31 -3.09 2.65 -13.43
CA ASN A 31 -2.12 1.61 -13.08
C ASN A 31 -1.37 1.91 -11.78
N LYS A 32 -1.10 3.19 -11.48
CA LYS A 32 -0.43 3.59 -10.23
C LYS A 32 -1.33 3.32 -9.02
N GLU A 33 -2.62 3.66 -9.11
CA GLU A 33 -3.59 3.42 -8.05
C GLU A 33 -3.76 1.91 -7.77
N ASP A 34 -3.92 1.10 -8.83
CA ASP A 34 -4.05 -0.35 -8.70
C ASP A 34 -2.81 -1.02 -8.11
N ALA A 35 -1.62 -0.57 -8.52
CA ALA A 35 -0.35 -1.05 -7.97
C ALA A 35 -0.22 -0.72 -6.47
N GLN A 36 -0.68 0.45 -6.05
CA GLN A 36 -0.68 0.83 -4.64
C GLN A 36 -1.64 -0.01 -3.80
N ILE A 37 -2.86 -0.27 -4.30
CA ILE A 37 -3.82 -1.13 -3.61
C ILE A 37 -3.29 -2.56 -3.51
N THR A 38 -2.69 -3.09 -4.58
CA THR A 38 -2.08 -4.42 -4.59
C THR A 38 -0.93 -4.51 -3.59
N LYS A 39 -0.07 -3.49 -3.54
CA LYS A 39 1.01 -3.41 -2.56
C LYS A 39 0.46 -3.37 -1.12
N ALA A 40 -0.57 -2.57 -0.88
CA ALA A 40 -1.24 -2.50 0.42
C ALA A 40 -1.74 -3.88 0.89
N LYS A 41 -2.35 -4.66 -0.02
CA LYS A 41 -2.81 -6.03 0.26
C LYS A 41 -1.67 -6.94 0.70
N VAL A 42 -0.56 -6.93 -0.03
CA VAL A 42 0.63 -7.73 0.31
C VAL A 42 1.19 -7.33 1.68
N GLU A 43 1.23 -6.03 1.98
CA GLU A 43 1.73 -5.52 3.26
C GLU A 43 0.81 -5.89 4.43
N VAL A 44 -0.53 -5.84 4.24
CA VAL A 44 -1.50 -6.32 5.23
C VAL A 44 -1.34 -7.83 5.48
N ALA A 45 -1.18 -8.63 4.43
CA ALA A 45 -0.94 -10.07 4.56
C ALA A 45 0.37 -10.37 5.30
N ALA A 46 1.43 -9.59 5.03
CA ALA A 46 2.70 -9.68 5.72
C ALA A 46 2.55 -9.34 7.22
N LEU A 47 1.79 -8.29 7.55
CA LEU A 47 1.49 -7.92 8.95
C LEU A 47 0.73 -9.03 9.68
N ARG A 48 -0.32 -9.60 9.07
CA ARG A 48 -1.05 -10.75 9.64
C ARG A 48 -0.14 -11.96 9.88
N SER A 49 0.73 -12.26 8.92
CA SER A 49 1.68 -13.36 9.01
C SER A 49 2.72 -13.13 10.12
N ALA A 50 3.21 -11.90 10.26
CA ALA A 50 4.13 -11.52 11.32
C ALA A 50 3.50 -11.65 12.72
N ILE A 51 2.25 -11.23 12.89
CA ILE A 51 1.51 -11.38 14.14
C ILE A 51 1.42 -12.85 14.53
N MET A 52 1.10 -13.73 13.57
CA MET A 52 1.05 -15.17 13.80
C MET A 52 2.42 -15.77 14.14
N LEU A 53 3.48 -15.33 13.45
CA LEU A 53 4.84 -15.75 13.76
C LEU A 53 5.25 -15.37 15.20
N MET A 54 4.94 -14.15 15.61
CA MET A 54 5.22 -13.66 16.96
C MET A 54 4.40 -14.40 18.02
N LYS A 55 3.14 -14.75 17.72
CA LYS A 55 2.34 -15.64 18.57
C LYS A 55 3.04 -17.00 18.74
N ASN A 56 3.53 -17.59 17.66
CA ASN A 56 4.26 -18.86 17.73
C ASN A 56 5.53 -18.73 18.58
N GLN A 57 6.27 -17.62 18.48
CA GLN A 57 7.42 -17.35 19.33
C GLN A 57 7.07 -17.21 20.81
N ASN A 58 5.95 -16.56 21.14
CA ASN A 58 5.45 -16.47 22.51
C ASN A 58 5.11 -17.85 23.08
N LEU A 59 4.47 -18.70 22.27
CA LEU A 59 4.13 -20.08 22.67
C LEU A 59 5.38 -20.90 22.99
N LEU A 60 6.46 -20.76 22.21
CA LEU A 60 7.74 -21.41 22.49
C LEU A 60 8.40 -20.92 23.79
N GLN A 61 8.08 -19.70 24.22
CA GLN A 61 8.56 -19.10 25.47
C GLN A 61 7.59 -19.33 26.66
N GLY A 62 6.56 -20.17 26.50
CA GLY A 62 5.58 -20.46 27.55
C GLY A 62 4.55 -19.35 27.79
N THR A 63 4.49 -18.34 26.91
CA THR A 63 3.48 -17.28 26.97
C THR A 63 2.32 -17.60 26.03
N VAL A 64 1.11 -17.75 26.57
CA VAL A 64 -0.10 -18.04 25.79
C VAL A 64 -0.82 -16.74 25.48
N GLY A 65 -0.96 -16.42 24.20
CA GLY A 65 -1.70 -15.24 23.74
C GLY A 65 -1.05 -14.56 22.54
N TYR A 66 -1.75 -13.60 21.96
CA TYR A 66 -1.23 -12.78 20.86
C TYR A 66 -0.23 -11.74 21.37
N PRO A 67 0.76 -11.35 20.53
CA PRO A 67 1.78 -10.39 20.93
C PRO A 67 1.17 -9.03 21.27
N ASP A 68 1.76 -8.35 22.24
CA ASP A 68 1.49 -6.93 22.42
C ASP A 68 2.21 -6.14 21.33
N LEU A 69 1.45 -5.45 20.49
CA LEU A 69 2.01 -4.60 19.44
C LEU A 69 2.08 -3.14 19.88
N SER A 70 1.48 -2.74 21.01
CA SER A 70 1.36 -1.33 21.41
C SER A 70 2.72 -0.61 21.48
N SER A 71 3.76 -1.30 21.97
CA SER A 71 5.12 -0.77 22.14
C SER A 71 6.08 -1.05 20.99
N LYS A 72 5.70 -1.87 20.00
CA LYS A 72 6.59 -2.27 18.90
C LYS A 72 6.48 -1.32 17.69
N GLU A 73 7.61 -1.02 17.07
CA GLU A 73 7.64 -0.27 15.80
C GLU A 73 7.14 -1.14 14.64
N ILE A 74 6.49 -0.52 13.65
CA ILE A 74 5.89 -1.24 12.50
C ILE A 74 6.95 -2.04 11.74
N THR A 75 8.15 -1.47 11.55
CA THR A 75 9.29 -2.09 10.88
C THR A 75 9.82 -3.33 11.61
N ALA A 76 9.65 -3.40 12.93
CA ALA A 76 10.01 -4.57 13.72
C ALA A 76 8.97 -5.69 13.64
N ILE A 77 7.77 -5.41 13.11
CA ILE A 77 6.67 -6.35 12.96
C ILE A 77 6.68 -6.93 11.55
N ALA A 78 6.69 -6.09 10.53
CA ALA A 78 6.82 -6.51 9.13
C ALA A 78 7.58 -5.44 8.35
N ASN A 79 8.48 -5.84 7.45
CA ASN A 79 9.17 -4.93 6.52
C ASN A 79 8.14 -4.36 5.52
N VAL A 80 7.35 -3.38 5.96
CA VAL A 80 6.33 -2.69 5.17
C VAL A 80 6.81 -1.31 4.74
N SER A 81 6.14 -0.73 3.76
CA SER A 81 6.50 0.58 3.22
C SER A 81 6.43 1.72 4.25
N LYS A 82 7.20 2.78 3.97
CA LYS A 82 7.22 4.04 4.77
C LYS A 82 5.85 4.74 4.87
N ASN A 83 4.87 4.31 4.07
CA ASN A 83 3.53 4.87 4.04
C ASN A 83 2.65 4.38 5.20
N TRP A 84 3.16 3.44 6.01
CA TRP A 84 2.55 2.99 7.24
C TRP A 84 3.01 3.82 8.43
N THR A 85 2.04 4.31 9.21
CA THR A 85 2.24 4.93 10.51
C THR A 85 1.49 4.15 11.57
N LYS A 86 1.95 4.21 12.82
CA LYS A 86 1.35 3.46 13.92
C LYS A 86 1.09 4.38 15.09
N SER A 87 -0.06 4.18 15.71
CA SER A 87 -0.45 4.83 16.95
C SER A 87 -1.09 3.75 17.83
N GLU A 88 -0.37 3.36 18.88
CA GLU A 88 -0.78 2.27 19.79
C GLU A 88 -1.13 0.97 19.05
N ASN A 89 -2.41 0.61 19.01
CA ASN A 89 -2.95 -0.59 18.36
C ASN A 89 -3.47 -0.32 16.94
N THR A 90 -3.33 0.90 16.44
CA THR A 90 -3.80 1.31 15.11
C THR A 90 -2.63 1.47 14.15
N PHE A 91 -2.82 1.01 12.92
CA PHE A 91 -1.88 1.05 11.82
C PHE A 91 -2.54 1.79 10.67
N THR A 92 -2.04 2.96 10.34
CA THR A 92 -2.60 3.81 9.30
C THR A 92 -1.73 3.76 8.07
N LEU A 93 -2.32 3.38 6.95
CA LEU A 93 -1.71 3.40 5.63
C LEU A 93 -2.16 4.66 4.87
N ASN A 94 -1.21 5.40 4.31
CA ASN A 94 -1.49 6.53 3.42
C ASN A 94 -1.27 6.12 1.95
N LEU A 95 -2.31 6.23 1.13
CA LEU A 95 -2.31 5.98 -0.31
C LEU A 95 -2.72 7.27 -1.04
N ASP A 96 -1.74 7.98 -1.60
CA ASP A 96 -1.95 9.21 -2.39
C ASP A 96 -2.94 10.21 -1.73
N GLY A 97 -2.81 10.44 -0.41
CA GLY A 97 -3.62 11.40 0.35
C GLY A 97 -4.91 10.84 0.93
N LYS A 98 -5.25 9.58 0.63
CA LYS A 98 -6.31 8.83 1.32
C LYS A 98 -5.70 7.96 2.41
N THR A 99 -6.30 7.97 3.60
CA THR A 99 -5.83 7.16 4.72
C THR A 99 -6.77 5.99 4.98
N VAL A 100 -6.19 4.84 5.34
CA VAL A 100 -6.91 3.65 5.80
C VAL A 100 -6.29 3.22 7.11
N THR A 101 -7.13 3.03 8.12
CA THR A 101 -6.68 2.62 9.46
C THR A 101 -7.10 1.19 9.73
N PHE A 102 -6.12 0.37 10.11
CA PHE A 102 -6.27 -0.99 10.60
C PHE A 102 -6.13 -0.99 12.12
N THR A 103 -7.03 -1.68 12.79
CA THR A 103 -6.98 -1.87 14.24
C THR A 103 -6.57 -3.29 14.55
N TYR A 104 -5.57 -3.42 15.42
CA TYR A 104 -5.14 -4.68 15.99
C TYR A 104 -5.81 -4.91 17.34
N LYS A 105 -6.42 -6.08 17.53
CA LYS A 105 -6.95 -6.52 18.82
C LYS A 105 -6.11 -7.69 19.34
N LYS A 106 -5.55 -7.53 20.55
CA LYS A 106 -4.73 -8.54 21.21
C LYS A 106 -5.53 -9.74 21.70
N ASP A 107 -6.82 -9.55 21.99
CA ASP A 107 -7.67 -10.62 22.56
C ASP A 107 -7.85 -11.79 21.58
N ASP A 108 -8.07 -11.47 20.30
CA ASP A 108 -8.35 -12.45 19.24
C ASP A 108 -7.29 -12.46 18.13
N GLY A 109 -6.34 -11.54 18.16
CA GLY A 109 -5.31 -11.36 17.14
C GLY A 109 -5.83 -10.74 15.84
N SER A 110 -7.04 -10.19 15.85
CA SER A 110 -7.63 -9.62 14.64
C SER A 110 -6.90 -8.36 14.23
N PHE A 111 -6.59 -8.27 12.94
CA PHE A 111 -6.02 -7.10 12.28
C PHE A 111 -6.94 -6.72 11.12
N LYS A 112 -7.83 -5.77 11.37
CA LYS A 112 -8.95 -5.41 10.47
C LYS A 112 -9.04 -3.90 10.30
N CYS A 113 -9.39 -3.44 9.11
CA CYS A 113 -9.75 -2.04 8.90
C CYS A 113 -11.25 -1.80 9.13
N ASP A 114 -11.62 -0.52 9.30
CA ASP A 114 -13.01 -0.10 9.43
C ASP A 114 -13.74 -0.16 8.07
N ASP A 115 -14.81 -0.96 7.99
CA ASP A 115 -15.60 -1.23 6.80
C ASP A 115 -16.31 0.01 6.22
N THR A 116 -16.31 1.14 6.93
CA THR A 116 -16.86 2.41 6.43
C THR A 116 -15.99 3.04 5.33
N ASN A 117 -14.74 2.64 5.17
CA ASN A 117 -13.82 3.17 4.16
C ASN A 117 -13.86 2.34 2.86
N GLU A 118 -14.12 2.97 1.71
CA GLU A 118 -14.13 2.29 0.41
C GLU A 118 -12.80 1.61 0.07
N LEU A 119 -11.68 2.20 0.50
CA LEU A 119 -10.36 1.59 0.31
C LEU A 119 -10.18 0.35 1.20
N CYS A 120 -10.73 0.35 2.41
CA CYS A 120 -10.71 -0.84 3.27
C CYS A 120 -11.42 -2.01 2.56
N LYS A 121 -12.62 -1.75 2.01
CA LYS A 121 -13.34 -2.77 1.22
C LYS A 121 -12.54 -3.30 0.05
N LYS A 122 -11.86 -2.43 -0.71
CA LYS A 122 -11.03 -2.86 -1.85
C LYS A 122 -9.80 -3.67 -1.44
N ILE A 123 -9.25 -3.41 -0.25
CA ILE A 123 -8.09 -4.14 0.28
C ILE A 123 -8.53 -5.49 0.84
N GLU A 124 -9.62 -5.54 1.61
CA GLU A 124 -10.13 -6.76 2.26
C GLU A 124 -10.95 -7.67 1.34
N SER A 125 -11.55 -7.17 0.25
CA SER A 125 -12.42 -7.99 -0.62
C SER A 125 -11.72 -9.13 -1.36
N GLU A 126 -10.39 -9.19 -1.31
CA GLU A 126 -9.56 -10.19 -2.00
C GLU A 126 -8.51 -10.84 -1.07
N LEU A 127 -8.59 -10.62 0.25
CA LEU A 127 -7.79 -11.34 1.26
C LEU A 127 -8.58 -12.52 1.85
#